data_AF-A0A438IWK7-F1
#
_entry.id   AF-A0A438IWK7-F1
#
_cell.length_a   1.000
_cell.length_b   1.000
_cell.length_c   1.000
_cell.angle_alpha   90.00
_cell.angle_beta   90.00
_cell.angle_gamma   90.00
#
_symmetry.space_group_name_H-M   'P 1'
#
loop_
_entity.id
_entity.type
_entity.pdbx_description
1 polymer ?
#
loop_
_entity_poly.entity_id
_entity_poly.type
_entity_poly.pdbx_seq_one_letter_code
_entity_poly.pdbx_strand_id
1 'polypeptide(L)'
;MQETIERYQRHTKDVHTNNYKTTEHNMQLCGQEDFTFPFFSAAFLATMEPYEQIFLDFLMNSIGLKSQHLKHEAANMAKKIELLEISKRKLLGEGLGSCSIEELQQIEQQLERSVSSIRARKNQVFKEQIEQLKEKEKALAAENAMLCEKCGVQPYQAPNQENETLPSAERSQNSDVSTDLFIGLPEGRAKRLLLGN
;
A
#
# COMPACT_ATOMS: atom_id res chain seq x y z
N MET A 1 -15.72 27.60 44.60
CA MET A 1 -15.22 27.55 43.21
C MET A 1 -14.98 28.95 42.66
N GLN A 2 -16.00 29.83 42.65
CA GLN A 2 -15.86 31.24 42.24
C GLN A 2 -14.79 32.01 43.06
N GLU A 3 -14.81 31.87 44.38
CA GLU A 3 -13.80 32.50 45.27
C GLU A 3 -12.36 32.03 45.02
N THR A 4 -12.18 30.82 44.50
CA THR A 4 -10.87 30.27 44.14
C THR A 4 -10.36 30.93 42.86
N ILE A 5 -11.26 31.13 41.88
CA ILE A 5 -10.97 31.83 40.63
C ILE A 5 -10.66 33.30 40.92
N GLU A 6 -11.42 33.96 41.80
CA GLU A 6 -11.16 35.36 42.17
C GLU A 6 -9.87 35.54 42.95
N ARG A 7 -9.53 34.61 43.86
CA ARG A 7 -8.22 34.62 44.54
C ARG A 7 -7.07 34.45 43.55
N TYR A 8 -7.22 33.55 42.59
CA TYR A 8 -6.21 33.34 41.55
C TYR A 8 -6.06 34.60 40.68
N GLN A 9 -7.16 35.20 40.25
CA GLN A 9 -7.16 36.43 39.46
C GLN A 9 -6.54 37.62 40.22
N ARG A 10 -6.86 37.78 41.51
CA ARG A 10 -6.27 38.84 42.35
C ARG A 10 -4.78 38.63 42.55
N HIS A 11 -4.37 37.40 42.89
CA HIS A 11 -2.95 37.03 42.99
C HIS A 11 -2.20 37.28 41.66
N THR A 12 -2.79 36.92 40.51
CA THR A 12 -2.14 37.20 39.21
C THR A 12 -2.02 38.69 38.91
N LYS A 13 -3.01 39.51 39.28
CA LYS A 13 -2.97 40.98 39.11
C LYS A 13 -1.94 41.61 40.05
N ASP A 14 -1.87 41.17 41.30
CA ASP A 14 -0.90 41.67 42.28
C ASP A 14 0.53 41.28 41.89
N VAL A 15 0.74 40.04 41.42
CA VAL A 15 2.03 39.57 40.89
C VAL A 15 2.45 40.33 39.63
N HIS A 16 1.52 40.59 38.69
CA HIS A 16 1.83 41.39 37.51
C HIS A 16 2.18 42.84 37.91
N THR A 17 1.38 43.46 38.78
CA THR A 17 1.61 44.85 39.21
C THR A 17 2.92 45.00 39.97
N ASN A 18 3.29 44.05 40.82
CA ASN A 18 4.60 44.04 41.48
C ASN A 18 5.74 43.81 40.49
N ASN A 19 5.59 42.87 39.55
CA ASN A 19 6.61 42.65 38.53
C ASN A 19 6.84 43.89 37.66
N TYR A 20 5.78 44.58 37.22
CA TYR A 20 5.89 45.82 36.44
C TYR A 20 6.53 46.95 37.24
N LYS A 21 6.15 47.15 38.52
CA LYS A 21 6.79 48.15 39.39
C LYS A 21 8.26 47.82 39.68
N THR A 22 8.60 46.53 39.84
CA THR A 22 9.98 46.08 39.99
C THR A 22 10.76 46.23 38.68
N THR A 23 10.15 46.00 37.51
CA THR A 23 10.82 46.23 36.21
C THR A 23 11.02 47.71 35.93
N GLU A 24 10.08 48.59 36.27
CA GLU A 24 10.27 50.04 36.16
C GLU A 24 11.32 50.54 37.14
N HIS A 25 11.32 50.12 38.40
CA HIS A 25 12.36 50.48 39.36
C HIS A 25 13.74 49.99 38.92
N ASN A 26 13.83 48.76 38.37
CA ASN A 26 15.07 48.20 37.85
C ASN A 26 15.52 48.89 36.54
N MET A 27 14.60 49.31 35.66
CA MET A 27 14.91 50.13 34.48
C MET A 27 15.39 51.53 34.86
N GLN A 28 14.80 52.14 35.90
CA GLN A 28 15.20 53.45 36.41
C GLN A 28 16.58 53.40 37.08
N LEU A 29 16.88 52.33 37.84
CA LEU A 29 18.21 52.06 38.40
C LEU A 29 19.27 51.83 37.30
N CYS A 30 18.91 51.17 36.20
CA CYS A 30 19.79 50.95 35.04
C CYS A 30 20.09 52.25 34.25
N GLY A 31 19.29 53.31 34.43
CA GLY A 31 19.55 54.64 33.85
C GLY A 31 20.37 55.57 34.74
N GLN A 32 20.68 55.18 35.98
CA GLN A 32 21.49 55.97 36.93
C GLN A 32 22.87 55.37 37.19
N GLU A 33 23.12 54.12 36.80
CA GLU A 33 24.46 53.54 36.74
C GLU A 33 24.73 53.11 35.30
N ASP A 34 25.95 53.37 34.80
CA ASP A 34 26.43 53.00 33.46
C ASP A 34 26.53 51.47 33.27
N PHE A 35 25.46 50.72 33.54
CA PHE A 35 25.41 49.28 33.34
C PHE A 35 24.90 48.98 31.93
N THR A 36 25.72 49.35 30.94
CA THR A 36 25.59 48.75 29.61
C THR A 36 25.91 47.26 29.81
N PHE A 37 24.88 46.42 29.91
CA PHE A 37 25.07 44.98 30.01
C PHE A 37 26.03 44.57 28.88
N PRO A 38 27.17 43.91 29.17
CA PRO A 38 28.26 43.72 28.19
C PRO A 38 27.81 42.94 26.95
N PHE A 39 26.66 42.29 27.03
CA PHE A 39 26.00 41.55 25.96
C PHE A 39 25.39 42.43 24.85
N PHE A 40 25.14 43.72 25.09
CA PHE A 40 24.62 44.65 24.07
C PHE A 40 25.62 45.75 23.69
N SER A 41 26.87 45.65 24.14
CA SER A 41 27.93 46.55 23.69
C SER A 41 28.13 46.42 22.18
N ALA A 42 28.31 47.55 21.49
CA ALA A 42 28.62 47.57 20.07
C ALA A 42 29.87 46.72 19.73
N ALA A 43 30.82 46.60 20.66
CA ALA A 43 31.98 45.72 20.51
C ALA A 43 31.61 44.22 20.57
N PHE A 44 30.63 43.84 21.38
CA PHE A 44 30.13 42.46 21.43
C PHE A 44 29.31 42.15 20.18
N LEU A 45 28.42 43.06 19.76
CA LEU A 45 27.65 42.88 18.53
C LEU A 45 28.55 42.80 17.28
N ALA A 46 29.59 43.64 17.18
CA ALA A 46 30.56 43.61 16.09
C ALA A 46 31.39 42.32 16.05
N THR A 47 31.59 41.65 17.20
CA THR A 47 32.25 40.33 17.24
C THR A 47 31.29 39.19 16.93
N MET A 48 29.98 39.38 17.07
CA MET A 48 28.95 38.38 16.75
C MET A 48 28.44 38.45 15.30
N GLU A 49 28.44 39.63 14.66
CA GLU A 49 28.01 39.84 13.26
C GLU A 49 28.60 38.86 12.23
N PRO A 50 29.91 38.55 12.21
CA PRO A 50 30.46 37.59 11.24
C PRO A 50 29.96 36.15 11.44
N TYR A 51 29.52 35.78 12.66
CA TYR A 51 29.00 34.44 12.92
C TYR A 51 27.60 34.24 12.34
N GLU A 52 26.81 35.29 12.17
CA GLU A 52 25.50 35.22 11.53
C GLU A 52 25.62 34.85 10.04
N GLN A 53 26.56 35.48 9.34
CA GLN A 53 26.84 35.16 7.95
C GLN A 53 27.39 33.73 7.78
N ILE A 54 28.32 33.32 8.65
CA ILE A 54 28.86 31.95 8.66
C ILE A 54 27.76 30.92 8.92
N PHE A 55 26.81 31.23 9.81
CA PHE A 55 25.70 30.36 10.13
C PHE A 55 24.72 30.21 8.95
N LEU A 56 24.39 31.31 8.27
CA LEU A 56 23.55 31.28 7.06
C LEU A 56 24.23 30.52 5.91
N ASP A 57 25.53 30.73 5.69
CA ASP A 57 26.29 30.02 4.66
C ASP A 57 26.38 28.52 4.97
N PHE A 58 26.56 28.15 6.25
CA PHE A 58 26.52 26.75 6.70
C PHE A 58 25.15 26.10 6.46
N LEU A 59 24.06 26.80 6.81
CA LEU A 59 22.70 26.33 6.56
C LEU A 59 22.42 26.17 5.06
N MET A 60 22.79 27.17 4.25
CA MET A 60 22.57 27.16 2.81
C MET A 60 23.35 26.03 2.14
N ASN A 61 24.59 25.77 2.57
CA ASN A 61 25.37 24.63 2.11
C ASN A 61 24.73 23.30 2.53
N SER A 62 24.32 23.14 3.79
CA SER A 62 23.65 21.92 4.29
C SER A 62 22.34 21.64 3.56
N ILE A 63 21.52 22.67 3.33
CA ILE A 63 20.27 22.60 2.56
C ILE A 63 20.57 22.27 1.10
N GLY A 64 21.60 22.90 0.50
CA GLY A 64 22.07 22.62 -0.85
C GLY A 64 22.50 21.17 -1.05
N LEU A 65 23.35 20.65 -0.14
CA LEU A 65 23.79 19.26 -0.10
C LEU A 65 22.60 18.29 0.03
N LYS A 66 21.67 18.55 0.96
CA LYS A 66 20.45 17.74 1.11
C LYS A 66 19.57 17.79 -0.14
N SER A 67 19.40 18.96 -0.75
CA SER A 67 18.64 19.13 -2.00
C SER A 67 19.27 18.34 -3.14
N GLN A 68 20.60 18.40 -3.30
CA GLN A 68 21.32 17.63 -4.31
C GLN A 68 21.20 16.13 -4.06
N HIS A 69 21.33 15.68 -2.81
CA HIS A 69 21.14 14.28 -2.43
C HIS A 69 19.73 13.78 -2.81
N LEU A 70 18.68 14.51 -2.42
CA LEU A 70 17.30 14.15 -2.75
C LEU A 70 17.03 14.15 -4.26
N LYS A 71 17.61 15.10 -5.01
CA LYS A 71 17.52 15.10 -6.48
C LYS A 71 18.19 13.87 -7.07
N HIS A 72 19.36 13.49 -6.58
CA HIS A 72 20.07 12.30 -7.03
C HIS A 72 19.28 11.02 -6.72
N GLU A 73 18.74 10.92 -5.51
CA GLU A 73 17.90 9.80 -5.09
C GLU A 73 16.62 9.69 -5.94
N ALA A 74 15.94 10.81 -6.18
CA ALA A 74 14.77 10.87 -7.05
C ALA A 74 15.10 10.43 -8.49
N ALA A 75 16.23 10.88 -9.04
CA ALA A 75 16.68 10.46 -10.37
C ALA A 75 17.00 8.95 -10.42
N ASN A 76 17.61 8.40 -9.36
CA ASN A 76 17.87 6.96 -9.27
C ASN A 76 16.57 6.14 -9.18
N MET A 77 15.60 6.60 -8.40
CA MET A 77 14.28 5.97 -8.33
C MET A 77 13.57 6.01 -9.69
N ALA A 78 13.59 7.15 -10.39
CA ALA A 78 13.00 7.29 -11.71
C ALA A 78 13.60 6.29 -12.72
N LYS A 79 14.93 6.16 -12.75
CA LYS A 79 15.61 5.15 -13.60
C LYS A 79 15.20 3.72 -13.24
N LYS A 80 15.07 3.41 -11.95
CA LYS A 80 14.64 2.08 -11.51
C LYS A 80 13.20 1.77 -11.96
N ILE A 81 12.30 2.76 -11.89
CA ILE A 81 10.93 2.63 -12.38
C ILE A 81 10.94 2.36 -13.89
N GLU A 82 11.69 3.14 -14.66
CA GLU A 82 11.80 2.97 -16.11
C GLU A 82 12.29 1.56 -16.49
N LEU A 83 13.33 1.05 -15.81
CA LEU A 83 13.82 -0.31 -16.03
C LEU A 83 12.78 -1.38 -15.70
N LEU A 84 12.00 -1.19 -14.62
CA LEU A 84 10.92 -2.10 -14.26
C LEU A 84 9.78 -2.07 -15.29
N GLU A 85 9.44 -0.90 -15.82
CA GLU A 85 8.41 -0.75 -16.85
C GLU A 85 8.84 -1.39 -18.18
N ILE A 86 10.11 -1.24 -18.56
CA ILE A 86 10.68 -1.93 -19.74
C ILE A 86 10.61 -3.44 -19.52
N SER A 87 11.04 -3.93 -18.37
CA SER A 87 10.97 -5.36 -18.03
C SER A 87 9.53 -5.88 -18.07
N LYS A 88 8.57 -5.13 -17.51
CA LYS A 88 7.14 -5.45 -17.57
C LYS A 88 6.66 -5.58 -19.01
N ARG A 89 6.98 -4.61 -19.87
CA ARG A 89 6.60 -4.62 -21.29
C ARG A 89 7.18 -5.83 -22.02
N LYS A 90 8.46 -6.14 -21.79
CA LYS A 90 9.11 -7.34 -22.34
C LYS A 90 8.39 -8.63 -21.91
N LEU A 91 8.03 -8.76 -20.63
CA LEU A 91 7.25 -9.90 -20.12
C LEU A 91 5.83 -10.00 -20.72
N LEU A 92 5.27 -8.87 -21.17
CA LEU A 92 3.99 -8.81 -21.89
C LEU A 92 4.14 -9.05 -23.39
N GLY A 93 5.35 -9.31 -23.89
CA GLY A 93 5.63 -9.54 -25.30
C GLY A 93 5.81 -8.27 -26.14
N GLU A 94 5.91 -7.10 -25.49
CA GLU A 94 6.09 -5.81 -26.17
C GLU A 94 7.57 -5.46 -26.32
N GLY A 95 7.95 -4.83 -27.44
CA GLY A 95 9.31 -4.30 -27.62
C GLY A 95 10.42 -5.35 -27.71
N LEU A 96 10.09 -6.58 -28.07
CA LEU A 96 11.05 -7.69 -28.14
C LEU A 96 12.05 -7.61 -29.30
N GLY A 97 11.80 -6.76 -30.30
CA GLY A 97 12.67 -6.63 -31.48
C GLY A 97 14.10 -6.15 -31.18
N SER A 98 14.34 -5.56 -30.01
CA SER A 98 15.67 -5.14 -29.56
C SER A 98 16.32 -6.11 -28.56
N CYS A 99 15.66 -7.22 -28.22
CA CYS A 99 16.19 -8.20 -27.28
C CYS A 99 17.21 -9.13 -27.95
N SER A 100 18.22 -9.57 -27.20
CA SER A 100 19.10 -10.65 -27.66
C SER A 100 18.42 -12.01 -27.51
N ILE A 101 19.00 -13.04 -28.14
CA ILE A 101 18.48 -14.42 -28.05
C ILE A 101 18.52 -14.90 -26.60
N GLU A 102 19.57 -14.57 -25.85
CA GLU A 102 19.72 -14.94 -24.45
C GLU A 102 18.67 -14.26 -23.56
N GLU A 103 18.40 -12.97 -23.80
CA GLU A 103 17.33 -12.25 -23.09
C GLU A 103 15.96 -12.87 -23.36
N LEU A 104 15.68 -13.23 -24.62
CA LEU A 104 14.41 -13.88 -25.00
C LEU A 104 14.24 -15.24 -24.32
N GLN A 105 15.29 -16.06 -24.28
CA GLN A 105 15.27 -17.34 -23.58
C GLN A 105 15.02 -17.18 -22.07
N GLN A 106 15.61 -16.15 -21.44
CA GLN A 106 15.35 -15.88 -20.03
C GLN A 106 13.90 -15.49 -19.77
N ILE A 107 13.33 -14.63 -20.64
CA ILE A 107 11.92 -14.22 -20.56
C ILE A 107 11.01 -15.43 -20.72
N GLU A 108 11.25 -16.27 -21.72
CA GLU A 108 10.49 -17.50 -21.97
C GLU A 108 10.50 -18.43 -20.76
N GLN A 109 11.69 -18.74 -20.22
CA GLN A 109 11.82 -19.60 -19.05
C GLN A 109 11.14 -19.01 -17.81
N GLN A 110 11.20 -17.69 -17.63
CA GLN A 110 10.53 -17.03 -16.52
C GLN A 110 9.00 -17.15 -16.65
N LEU A 111 8.46 -16.92 -17.85
CA LEU A 111 7.04 -17.06 -18.13
C LEU A 111 6.58 -18.50 -17.93
N GLU A 112 7.30 -19.48 -18.48
CA GLU A 112 6.99 -20.91 -18.34
C GLU A 112 6.91 -21.33 -16.86
N ARG A 113 7.92 -21.00 -16.06
CA ARG A 113 7.94 -21.29 -14.62
C ARG A 113 6.76 -20.64 -13.90
N SER A 114 6.46 -19.37 -14.20
CA SER A 114 5.36 -18.65 -13.55
C SER A 114 3.99 -19.26 -13.90
N VAL A 115 3.75 -19.59 -15.17
CA VAL A 115 2.51 -20.21 -15.63
C VAL A 115 2.34 -21.59 -15.00
N SER A 116 3.40 -22.38 -14.95
CA SER A 116 3.42 -23.68 -14.29
C SER A 116 3.05 -23.57 -12.81
N SER A 117 3.66 -22.62 -12.08
CA SER A 117 3.35 -22.34 -10.68
C SER A 117 1.90 -21.91 -10.45
N ILE A 118 1.38 -21.00 -11.29
CA ILE A 118 -0.01 -20.53 -11.22
C ILE A 118 -0.98 -21.70 -11.44
N ARG A 119 -0.72 -22.53 -12.45
CA ARG A 119 -1.55 -23.71 -12.75
C ARG A 119 -1.52 -24.72 -11.60
N ALA A 120 -0.34 -25.00 -11.04
CA ALA A 120 -0.19 -25.89 -9.89
C ALA A 120 -1.01 -25.38 -8.70
N ARG A 121 -0.89 -24.09 -8.35
CA ARG A 121 -1.66 -23.48 -7.26
C ARG A 121 -3.16 -23.52 -7.52
N LYS A 122 -3.60 -23.19 -8.73
CA LYS A 122 -5.02 -23.22 -9.12
C LYS A 122 -5.58 -24.65 -8.99
N ASN A 123 -4.84 -25.64 -9.47
CA ASN A 123 -5.24 -27.04 -9.36
C ASN A 123 -5.31 -27.50 -7.91
N GLN A 124 -4.38 -27.05 -7.06
CA GLN A 124 -4.41 -27.36 -5.63
C GLN A 124 -5.67 -26.80 -4.96
N VAL A 125 -5.98 -25.52 -5.18
CA VAL A 125 -7.19 -24.88 -4.64
C VAL A 125 -8.47 -25.57 -5.13
N PHE A 126 -8.53 -25.95 -6.41
CA PHE A 126 -9.69 -26.68 -6.93
C PHE A 126 -9.83 -28.08 -6.34
N LYS A 127 -8.74 -28.79 -6.11
CA LYS A 127 -8.79 -30.10 -5.42
C LYS A 127 -9.36 -29.96 -4.03
N GLU A 128 -8.91 -28.97 -3.26
CA GLU A 128 -9.41 -28.69 -1.91
C GLU A 128 -10.91 -28.35 -1.92
N GLN A 129 -11.35 -27.52 -2.88
CA GLN A 129 -12.78 -27.19 -3.03
C GLN A 129 -13.64 -28.41 -3.41
N ILE A 130 -13.16 -29.25 -4.31
CA ILE A 130 -13.84 -30.48 -4.71
C ILE A 130 -13.98 -31.42 -3.49
N GLU A 131 -12.92 -31.55 -2.70
CA GLU A 131 -12.94 -32.39 -1.50
C GLU A 131 -13.93 -31.90 -0.46
N GLN A 132 -13.95 -30.60 -0.17
CA GLN A 132 -14.93 -29.98 0.73
C GLN A 132 -16.37 -30.18 0.25
N LEU A 133 -16.62 -30.05 -1.06
CA LEU A 133 -17.95 -30.28 -1.62
C LEU A 133 -18.37 -31.75 -1.53
N LYS A 134 -17.45 -32.69 -1.77
CA LYS A 134 -17.71 -34.13 -1.61
C LYS A 134 -18.04 -34.49 -0.15
N GLU A 135 -17.35 -33.88 0.82
CA GLU A 135 -17.65 -34.09 2.22
C GLU A 135 -19.04 -33.54 2.59
N LYS A 136 -19.36 -32.34 2.11
CA LYS A 136 -20.69 -31.73 2.30
C LYS A 136 -21.80 -32.55 1.66
N GLU A 137 -21.58 -33.06 0.45
CA GLU A 137 -22.52 -33.96 -0.24
C GLU A 137 -22.79 -35.21 0.60
N LYS A 138 -21.75 -35.85 1.13
CA LYS A 138 -21.89 -37.02 2.01
C LYS A 138 -22.68 -36.70 3.28
N ALA A 139 -22.39 -35.56 3.93
CA ALA A 139 -23.10 -35.14 5.13
C ALA A 139 -24.59 -34.90 4.87
N LEU A 140 -24.92 -34.20 3.79
CA LEU A 140 -26.31 -33.95 3.38
C LEU A 140 -27.03 -35.23 2.95
N ALA A 141 -26.34 -36.15 2.27
CA ALA A 141 -26.91 -37.44 1.91
C ALA A 141 -27.26 -38.28 3.15
N ALA A 142 -26.40 -38.26 4.17
CA ALA A 142 -26.66 -38.93 5.45
C ALA A 142 -27.84 -38.29 6.20
N GLU A 143 -27.92 -36.96 6.25
CA GLU A 143 -29.04 -36.24 6.86
C GLU A 143 -30.37 -36.53 6.14
N ASN A 144 -30.37 -36.46 4.81
CA ASN A 144 -31.54 -36.77 3.99
C ASN A 144 -32.01 -38.21 4.20
N ALA A 145 -31.11 -39.18 4.31
CA ALA A 145 -31.47 -40.56 4.61
C ALA A 145 -32.20 -40.70 5.95
N MET A 146 -31.70 -40.03 7.00
CA MET A 146 -32.35 -40.02 8.32
C MET A 146 -33.74 -39.35 8.28
N LEU A 147 -33.90 -38.28 7.51
CA LEU A 147 -35.20 -37.61 7.35
C LEU A 147 -36.19 -38.47 6.56
N CYS A 148 -35.74 -39.14 5.49
CA CYS A 148 -36.54 -40.06 4.70
C CYS A 148 -37.11 -41.20 5.54
N GLU A 149 -36.27 -41.79 6.41
CA GLU A 149 -36.69 -42.82 7.36
C GLU A 149 -37.77 -42.30 8.33
N LYS A 150 -37.58 -41.09 8.88
CA LYS A 150 -38.57 -40.46 9.78
C LYS A 150 -39.89 -40.12 9.10
N CYS A 151 -39.84 -39.72 7.83
CA CYS A 151 -41.01 -39.27 7.08
C CYS A 151 -41.69 -40.39 6.27
N GLY A 152 -41.12 -41.60 6.22
CA GLY A 152 -41.67 -42.72 5.44
C GLY A 152 -41.61 -42.51 3.92
N VAL A 153 -40.70 -41.65 3.44
CA VAL A 153 -40.52 -41.32 2.02
C VAL A 153 -39.27 -42.02 1.49
N GLN A 154 -39.31 -42.53 0.26
CA GLN A 154 -38.14 -43.15 -0.39
C GLN A 154 -37.05 -42.10 -0.67
N PRO A 155 -35.76 -42.36 -0.34
CA PRO A 155 -34.66 -41.46 -0.66
C PRO A 155 -34.51 -41.24 -2.18
N TYR A 156 -34.43 -39.98 -2.61
CA TYR A 156 -34.09 -39.64 -3.99
C TYR A 156 -32.59 -39.91 -4.23
N GLN A 157 -32.27 -40.95 -5.01
CA GLN A 157 -30.91 -41.22 -5.46
C GLN A 157 -30.66 -40.46 -6.78
N ALA A 158 -29.78 -39.46 -6.75
CA ALA A 158 -29.22 -38.92 -7.98
C ALA A 158 -28.39 -40.00 -8.68
N PRO A 159 -28.32 -40.04 -10.03
CA PRO A 159 -27.49 -41.03 -10.72
C PRO A 159 -26.03 -40.86 -10.32
N ASN A 160 -25.45 -41.91 -9.74
CA ASN A 160 -24.03 -41.98 -9.41
C ASN A 160 -23.20 -41.81 -10.68
N GLN A 161 -22.53 -40.67 -10.86
CA GLN A 161 -21.35 -40.64 -11.71
C GLN A 161 -20.19 -41.18 -10.88
N GLU A 162 -20.01 -42.50 -10.98
CA GLU A 162 -18.86 -43.20 -10.44
C GLU A 162 -17.55 -42.63 -11.00
N ASN A 163 -16.55 -42.69 -10.13
CA ASN A 163 -15.15 -42.34 -10.30
C ASN A 163 -14.56 -42.75 -11.67
N GLU A 164 -14.34 -41.80 -12.57
CA GLU A 164 -13.31 -41.93 -13.62
C GLU A 164 -12.07 -41.16 -13.16
N THR A 165 -11.21 -41.87 -12.43
CA THR A 165 -9.79 -41.50 -12.33
C THR A 165 -9.16 -41.85 -13.67
N LEU A 166 -9.14 -40.91 -14.61
CA LEU A 166 -8.42 -41.07 -15.87
C LEU A 166 -6.91 -41.07 -15.60
N PRO A 167 -6.16 -42.16 -15.87
CA PRO A 167 -4.72 -42.06 -16.01
C PRO A 167 -4.46 -41.31 -17.31
N SER A 168 -3.96 -40.08 -17.22
CA SER A 168 -3.50 -39.35 -18.40
C SER A 168 -2.24 -40.01 -18.93
N ALA A 169 -2.43 -41.06 -19.73
CA ALA A 169 -1.43 -41.55 -20.65
C ALA A 169 -1.15 -40.44 -21.67
N GLU A 170 0.13 -40.20 -21.89
CA GLU A 170 0.69 -39.31 -22.87
C GLU A 170 -0.02 -39.47 -24.23
N ARG A 171 -0.76 -38.45 -24.64
CA ARG A 171 -1.07 -38.25 -26.05
C ARG A 171 -0.84 -36.80 -26.40
N SER A 172 0.42 -36.56 -26.79
CA SER A 172 0.80 -35.46 -27.67
C SER A 172 -0.12 -35.45 -28.89
N GLN A 173 -1.05 -34.49 -28.95
CA GLN A 173 -1.59 -33.93 -30.18
C GLN A 173 -1.92 -32.46 -29.93
N ASN A 174 -1.10 -31.58 -30.50
CA ASN A 174 -1.36 -30.15 -30.60
C ASN A 174 -2.62 -29.95 -31.43
N SER A 175 -3.69 -29.43 -30.82
CA SER A 175 -4.79 -28.79 -31.53
C SER A 175 -5.15 -27.52 -30.77
N ASP A 176 -5.06 -26.38 -31.44
CA ASP A 176 -5.52 -25.08 -30.93
C ASP A 176 -6.98 -25.21 -30.48
N VAL A 177 -7.20 -25.12 -29.17
CA VAL A 177 -8.54 -24.95 -28.62
C VAL A 177 -8.78 -23.45 -28.52
N SER A 178 -9.46 -22.89 -29.53
CA SER A 178 -10.00 -21.53 -29.44
C SER A 178 -11.04 -21.51 -28.32
N THR A 179 -10.64 -21.00 -27.15
CA THR A 179 -11.59 -20.73 -26.08
C THR A 179 -12.21 -19.37 -26.35
N ASP A 180 -13.50 -19.35 -26.70
CA ASP A 180 -14.30 -18.12 -26.70
C ASP A 180 -14.56 -17.72 -25.24
N LEU A 181 -13.49 -17.33 -24.54
CA LEU A 181 -13.53 -16.80 -23.19
C LEU A 181 -13.74 -15.29 -23.27
N PHE A 182 -15.00 -14.86 -23.23
CA PHE A 182 -15.32 -13.45 -23.13
C PHE A 182 -15.11 -12.95 -21.70
N ILE A 183 -14.02 -12.21 -21.46
CA ILE A 183 -13.76 -11.51 -20.20
C ILE A 183 -14.48 -10.15 -20.27
N GLY A 184 -15.79 -10.15 -20.04
CA GLY A 184 -16.62 -8.95 -20.02
C GLY A 184 -17.96 -9.19 -19.33
N LEU A 185 -18.66 -8.10 -18.97
CA LEU A 185 -19.96 -8.15 -18.31
C LEU A 185 -20.98 -8.83 -19.25
N PRO A 186 -21.67 -9.92 -18.83
CA PRO A 186 -22.54 -10.67 -19.72
C PRO A 186 -23.72 -9.82 -20.18
N GLU A 187 -23.99 -9.80 -21.49
CA GLU A 187 -25.18 -9.12 -22.03
C GLU A 187 -26.45 -9.77 -21.46
N GLY A 188 -27.26 -8.93 -20.82
CA GLY A 188 -28.50 -9.33 -20.16
C GLY A 188 -29.46 -10.04 -21.11
N ARG A 189 -30.04 -11.13 -20.63
CA ARG A 189 -31.20 -11.81 -21.23
C ARG A 189 -32.41 -10.87 -21.21
N ALA A 190 -32.54 -10.00 -22.22
CA ALA A 190 -33.72 -9.16 -22.37
C ALA A 190 -34.07 -8.91 -23.84
N LYS A 191 -34.16 -9.96 -24.67
CA LYS A 191 -34.86 -9.91 -25.96
C LYS A 191 -35.53 -11.24 -26.29
N ARG A 192 -36.69 -11.49 -25.67
CA ARG A 192 -37.68 -12.42 -26.24
C ARG A 192 -39.10 -11.97 -25.89
N LEU A 193 -39.41 -10.73 -26.24
CA LEU A 193 -40.79 -10.26 -26.42
C LEU A 193 -40.79 -9.25 -27.57
N LEU A 194 -40.75 -9.76 -28.79
CA LEU A 194 -41.44 -9.10 -29.90
C LEU A 194 -42.23 -10.19 -30.61
N LEU A 195 -43.54 -10.14 -30.37
CA LEU A 195 -44.57 -10.84 -31.11
C LEU A 195 -44.33 -10.66 -32.61
N GLY A 196 -44.49 -11.74 -33.35
CA GLY A 196 -44.79 -11.66 -34.77
C GLY A 196 -46.15 -11.00 -34.97
N ASN A 197 -46.18 -10.06 -35.91
CA ASN A 197 -47.36 -9.76 -36.73
C ASN A 197 -47.04 -10.23 -38.14
#